data_AF-A0A537AG13-F1
#
_entry.id   AF-A0A537AG13-F1
#
_cell.length_a   1.000
_cell.length_b   1.000
_cell.length_c   1.000
_cell.angle_alpha   90.00
_cell.angle_beta   90.00
_cell.angle_gamma   90.00
#
_symmetry.space_group_name_H-M   'P 1'
#
loop_
_entity.id
_entity.type
_entity.pdbx_description
1 polymer ?
#
loop_
_entity_poly.entity_id
_entity_poly.type
_entity_poly.pdbx_seq_one_letter_code
_entity_poly.pdbx_strand_id
1 'polypeptide(L)' 'MCHPRAANTHPETYPKFQPQLGRVALLRDMINWCIEHPVRGKVLAPDDPKMRALEAYILAQRKGVALDYGKR' A
#
# COMPACT_ATOMS: atom_id res chain seq x y z
N MET A 1 15.84 -1.83 4.20
CA MET A 1 14.61 -1.03 3.95
C MET A 1 14.12 -1.34 2.55
N CYS A 2 12.96 -1.99 2.38
CA CYS A 2 12.50 -2.49 1.07
C CYS A 2 12.02 -1.37 0.12
N HIS A 3 11.38 -0.33 0.68
CA HIS A 3 10.83 0.80 -0.08
C HIS A 3 11.25 2.13 0.57
N PRO A 4 12.49 2.62 0.33
CA PRO A 4 12.94 3.87 0.92
C PRO A 4 12.06 5.03 0.47
N ARG A 5 11.56 5.81 1.44
CA ARG A 5 10.60 6.90 1.22
C ARG A 5 9.40 6.49 0.34
N ALA A 6 8.88 5.27 0.52
CA ALA A 6 7.78 4.70 -0.27
C ALA A 6 8.04 4.58 -1.79
N ALA A 7 9.32 4.58 -2.22
CA ALA A 7 9.68 4.36 -3.62
C ALA A 7 9.17 3.02 -4.15
N ASN A 8 8.74 3.01 -5.42
CA ASN A 8 8.28 1.83 -6.16
C ASN A 8 7.14 1.04 -5.50
N THR A 9 6.29 1.71 -4.71
CA THR A 9 5.09 1.11 -4.10
C THR A 9 3.87 1.14 -5.03
N HIS A 10 3.92 1.96 -6.09
CA HIS A 10 2.89 2.07 -7.14
C HIS A 10 1.44 2.16 -6.62
N PRO A 11 1.12 3.05 -5.65
CA PRO A 11 -0.23 3.23 -5.11
C PRO A 11 -1.28 3.55 -6.17
N GLU A 12 -0.89 4.18 -7.29
CA GLU A 12 -1.79 4.54 -8.39
C GLU A 12 -2.40 3.33 -9.11
N THR A 13 -1.86 2.13 -8.88
CA THR A 13 -2.36 0.88 -9.46
C THR A 13 -3.44 0.20 -8.64
N TYR A 14 -3.63 0.63 -7.39
CA TYR A 14 -4.66 0.07 -6.51
C TYR A 14 -6.01 0.76 -6.75
N PRO A 15 -7.13 0.01 -6.66
CA PRO A 15 -7.24 -1.41 -6.30
C PRO A 15 -6.76 -2.35 -7.42
N LYS A 16 -6.15 -3.48 -7.07
CA LYS A 16 -5.71 -4.50 -8.03
C LYS A 16 -5.76 -5.91 -7.46
N PHE A 17 -5.76 -6.91 -8.34
CA PHE A 17 -5.59 -8.31 -7.92
C PHE A 17 -4.17 -8.51 -7.39
N GLN A 18 -4.07 -8.97 -6.14
CA GLN A 18 -2.78 -9.26 -5.53
C GLN A 18 -2.60 -10.77 -5.36
N PRO A 19 -1.62 -11.39 -6.05
CA PRO A 19 -1.38 -12.84 -5.95
C PRO A 19 -1.13 -13.33 -4.51
N GLN A 20 -0.40 -12.54 -3.71
CA GLN A 20 -0.06 -12.86 -2.31
C GLN A 20 -1.31 -12.97 -1.42
N LEU A 21 -2.40 -12.30 -1.79
CA LEU A 21 -3.67 -12.32 -1.05
C LEU A 21 -4.74 -13.17 -1.74
N GLY A 22 -4.52 -13.61 -2.98
CA GLY A 22 -5.50 -14.37 -3.77
C GLY A 22 -6.80 -13.60 -4.06
N ARG A 23 -6.81 -12.28 -3.93
CA ARG A 23 -8.00 -11.42 -4.09
C ARG A 23 -7.64 -10.03 -4.59
N VAL A 24 -8.67 -9.25 -4.97
CA VAL A 24 -8.51 -7.80 -5.13
C VAL A 24 -8.16 -7.18 -3.79
N ALA A 25 -7.15 -6.32 -3.80
CA ALA A 25 -6.57 -5.65 -2.65
C ALA A 25 -6.61 -4.14 -2.83
N LEU A 26 -6.83 -3.44 -1.72
CA LEU A 26 -6.61 -2.02 -1.58
C LEU A 26 -5.16 -1.74 -1.17
N LEU A 27 -4.72 -0.48 -1.27
CA LEU A 27 -3.38 -0.07 -0.81
C LEU A 27 -3.13 -0.48 0.66
N ARG A 28 -4.09 -0.22 1.56
CA ARG A 28 -4.02 -0.62 2.98
C ARG A 28 -3.84 -2.12 3.22
N ASP A 29 -4.43 -2.97 2.37
CA ASP A 29 -4.26 -4.42 2.50
C ASP A 29 -2.78 -4.77 2.33
N MET A 30 -2.12 -4.13 1.36
CA MET A 30 -0.70 -4.33 1.10
C MET A 30 0.22 -3.63 2.09
N ILE A 31 -0.19 -2.49 2.64
CA ILE A 31 0.53 -1.87 3.77
C ILE A 31 0.56 -2.84 4.95
N ASN A 32 -0.60 -3.37 5.36
CA ASN A 32 -0.68 -4.31 6.48
C ASN A 32 0.05 -5.63 6.18
N TRP A 33 -0.05 -6.14 4.95
CA TRP A 33 0.70 -7.32 4.54
C TRP A 33 2.22 -7.11 4.70
N CYS A 34 2.75 -5.96 4.28
CA CYS A 34 4.16 -5.59 4.45
C CYS A 34 4.56 -5.41 5.93
N ILE A 35 3.67 -4.87 6.77
CA ILE A 35 3.90 -4.71 8.20
C ILE A 35 4.00 -6.10 8.86
N GLU A 36 3.08 -7.01 8.56
CA GLU A 36 3.00 -8.31 9.20
C GLU A 36 4.12 -9.26 8.75
N HIS A 37 4.39 -9.34 7.44
CA HIS A 37 5.24 -10.39 6.88
C HIS A 37 6.73 -9.99 6.86
N PRO A 38 7.19 -8.99 6.06
CA PRO A 38 8.57 -8.51 6.10
C PRO A 38 8.98 -7.87 7.44
N VAL A 39 8.15 -6.97 7.99
CA VAL A 39 8.53 -6.15 9.15
C VAL A 39 8.27 -6.86 10.49
N ARG A 40 7.43 -7.90 10.49
CA ARG A 40 7.00 -8.63 11.71
C ARG A 40 6.37 -7.71 12.78
N GLY A 41 5.66 -6.68 12.31
CA GLY A 41 4.96 -5.71 13.14
C GLY A 41 3.49 -6.05 13.37
N LYS A 42 2.84 -5.28 14.26
CA LYS A 42 1.40 -5.37 14.49
C LYS A 42 0.64 -4.62 13.40
N VAL A 43 -0.33 -5.28 12.78
CA VAL A 43 -1.23 -4.67 11.79
C VAL A 43 -1.97 -3.46 12.37
N LEU A 44 -2.29 -2.50 11.51
CA LEU A 44 -3.04 -1.30 11.86
C LEU A 44 -4.52 -1.49 11.49
N ALA A 45 -5.42 -0.94 12.31
CA ALA A 45 -6.83 -0.90 11.98
C ALA A 45 -7.06 0.00 10.74
N PRO A 46 -8.11 -0.26 9.92
CA PRO A 46 -8.37 0.55 8.72
C PRO A 46 -8.60 2.05 9.00
N ASP A 47 -9.09 2.39 10.19
CA ASP A 47 -9.35 3.75 10.65
C ASP A 47 -8.25 4.32 11.55
N ASP A 48 -7.19 3.56 11.83
CA ASP A 48 -6.05 4.01 12.62
C ASP A 48 -5.41 5.26 11.96
N PRO A 49 -5.19 6.36 12.71
CA PRO A 49 -4.52 7.55 12.18
C PRO A 49 -3.18 7.27 11.50
N LYS A 50 -2.42 6.26 11.97
CA LYS A 50 -1.15 5.85 11.37
C LYS A 50 -1.34 5.22 10.00
N MET A 51 -2.38 4.40 9.82
CA MET A 51 -2.71 3.80 8.52
C MET A 51 -3.04 4.90 7.51
N ARG A 52 -3.91 5.85 7.90
CA ARG A 52 -4.27 6.99 7.04
C ARG A 52 -3.06 7.87 6.70
N ALA A 53 -2.18 8.11 7.66
CA ALA A 53 -0.95 8.87 7.43
C ALA A 53 -0.01 8.15 6.45
N LEU A 54 0.13 6.83 6.55
CA LEU A 54 0.92 6.03 5.62
C LEU A 54 0.33 6.04 4.21
N GLU A 55 -0.99 5.79 4.06
CA GLU A 55 -1.67 5.87 2.75
C GLU A 55 -1.46 7.25 2.12
N ALA A 56 -1.70 8.32 2.86
CA ALA A 56 -1.55 9.70 2.38
C ALA A 56 -0.09 10.00 1.97
N TYR A 57 0.89 9.59 2.78
CA TYR A 57 2.30 9.78 2.47
C TYR A 57 2.70 9.03 1.20
N ILE A 58 2.30 7.77 1.07
CA ILE A 58 2.60 6.94 -0.11
C ILE A 58 1.98 7.56 -1.38
N LEU A 59 0.72 7.99 -1.32
CA LEU A 59 0.04 8.68 -2.42
C LEU A 59 0.74 9.98 -2.80
N ALA A 60 1.18 10.78 -1.82
CA ALA A 60 1.89 12.02 -2.06
C ALA A 60 3.20 11.83 -2.84
N GLN A 61 3.90 10.70 -2.65
CA GLN A 61 5.12 10.37 -3.41
C GLN A 61 4.87 10.10 -4.90
N ARG A 62 3.61 9.91 -5.30
CA ARG A 62 3.21 9.66 -6.70
C ARG A 62 2.33 10.78 -7.26
N LYS A 63 2.38 11.97 -6.65
CA LYS A 63 1.63 13.15 -7.14
C LYS A 63 1.94 13.39 -8.62
N GLY A 64 0.88 13.59 -9.42
CA GLY A 64 0.97 13.84 -10.87
C GLY A 64 1.00 12.59 -11.74
N VAL A 65 1.07 11.39 -11.16
CA VAL A 65 0.91 10.14 -11.89
C VAL A 65 -0.58 9.85 -12.08
N ALA A 66 -1.00 9.50 -13.30
CA ALA A 66 -2.37 9.11 -13.59
C ALA A 66 -2.74 7.82 -12.86
N LEU A 67 -3.99 7.73 -12.40
CA LEU A 67 -4.54 6.50 -11.83
C LEU A 67 -4.65 5.43 -12.92
N ASP A 68 -4.20 4.22 -12.61
CA ASP A 68 -4.16 3.07 -13.51
C ASP A 68 -4.58 1.81 -12.73
N TYR A 69 -5.80 1.86 -12.18
CA TYR A 69 -6.32 0.82 -11.30
C TYR A 69 -6.43 -0.53 -12.02
N GLY A 70 -6.15 -1.62 -11.30
CA GLY A 70 -6.21 -2.97 -11.85
C GLY A 70 -4.99 -3.37 -12.70
N LYS A 71 -4.02 -2.46 -12.89
CA LYS A 71 -2.74 -2.79 -13.54
C LYS A 71 -2.06 -3.94 -12.80
N ARG A 72 -1.71 -4.99 -13.56
CA ARG A 72 -1.04 -6.20 -13.05
C ARG A 72 0.43 -5.94 -12.75
#